data_AF-A0A1F7Q3N4-F1
#
_entry.id   AF-A0A1F7Q3N4-F1
#
_cell.length_a   1.000
_cell.length_b   1.000
_cell.length_c   1.000
_cell.angle_alpha   90.00
_cell.angle_beta   90.00
_cell.angle_gamma   90.00
#
_symmetry.space_group_name_H-M   'P 1'
#
loop_
_entity.id
_entity.type
_entity.pdbx_description
1 polymer ?
#
loop_
_entity_poly.entity_id
_entity_poly.type
_entity_poly.pdbx_seq_one_letter_code
_entity_poly.pdbx_strand_id
1 'polypeptide(L)'
;MVENDQNMPEPALKYMRTPEESRDVLLSWLREDMVFFAAGACHILTHMFLLLHPNEDFDLIYTKPINKQPGNHMYVSGGTWAFDFNRWSLEKDLLKVNETFAKDRYPNWNYERIVIK
;
A
#
# COMPACT_ATOMS: atom_id res chain seq x y z
N MET A 1 26.24 1.75 -13.42
CA MET A 1 25.78 1.41 -12.06
C MET A 1 24.53 0.60 -12.25
N VAL A 2 24.59 -0.71 -11.97
CA VAL A 2 23.42 -1.58 -12.09
C VAL A 2 22.60 -1.34 -10.81
N GLU A 3 21.45 -0.69 -10.92
CA GLU A 3 20.48 -0.63 -9.83
C GLU A 3 20.12 -2.08 -9.48
N ASN A 4 20.44 -2.47 -8.26
CA ASN A 4 20.23 -3.83 -7.80
C ASN A 4 18.72 -3.99 -7.55
N ASP A 5 18.03 -4.67 -8.46
CA ASP A 5 16.58 -4.93 -8.50
C ASP A 5 16.05 -5.74 -7.29
N GLN A 6 16.91 -6.01 -6.30
CA GLN A 6 16.63 -6.86 -5.14
C GLN A 6 15.87 -6.18 -3.99
N ASN A 7 15.57 -4.88 -4.08
CA ASN A 7 14.87 -4.13 -3.03
C ASN A 7 13.65 -3.32 -3.52
N MET A 8 13.11 -3.63 -4.70
CA MET A 8 11.89 -2.98 -5.19
C MET A 8 10.68 -3.39 -4.31
N PRO A 9 9.83 -2.44 -3.89
CA PRO A 9 8.65 -2.77 -3.09
C PRO A 9 7.66 -3.61 -3.89
N GLU A 10 6.91 -4.46 -3.21
CA GLU A 10 5.84 -5.25 -3.81
C GLU A 10 4.55 -4.42 -3.96
N PRO A 11 3.78 -4.61 -5.04
CA PRO A 11 2.51 -3.90 -5.24
C PRO A 11 1.42 -4.50 -4.33
N ALA A 12 0.71 -3.65 -3.58
CA ALA A 12 -0.36 -4.06 -2.66
C ALA A 12 -1.45 -4.87 -3.38
N LEU A 13 -1.80 -4.43 -4.60
CA LEU A 13 -2.82 -5.04 -5.44
C LEU A 13 -2.53 -6.52 -5.80
N LYS A 14 -1.27 -6.97 -5.72
CA LYS A 14 -0.88 -8.39 -5.91
C LYS A 14 -1.51 -9.30 -4.86
N TYR A 15 -1.75 -8.79 -3.66
CA TYR A 15 -2.23 -9.56 -2.51
C TYR A 15 -3.74 -9.41 -2.27
N MET A 16 -4.48 -8.89 -3.26
CA MET A 16 -5.93 -8.73 -3.17
C MET A 16 -6.60 -10.02 -2.68
N ARG A 17 -7.55 -9.86 -1.76
CA ARG A 17 -8.36 -10.97 -1.26
C ARG A 17 -9.14 -11.63 -2.40
N THR A 18 -9.23 -12.95 -2.36
CA THR A 18 -10.18 -13.69 -3.21
C THR A 18 -11.63 -13.34 -2.83
N PRO A 19 -12.62 -13.70 -3.66
CA PRO A 19 -14.02 -13.55 -3.28
C PRO A 19 -14.38 -14.29 -1.98
N GLU A 20 -13.77 -15.45 -1.72
CA GLU A 20 -13.97 -16.25 -0.52
C GLU A 20 -13.39 -15.53 0.70
N GLU A 21 -12.12 -15.09 0.63
CA GLU A 21 -11.45 -14.32 1.69
C GLU A 21 -12.14 -12.96 1.95
N SER A 22 -12.83 -12.40 0.96
CA SER A 22 -13.58 -11.15 1.11
C SER A 22 -14.91 -11.33 1.85
N ARG A 23 -15.51 -12.53 1.80
CA ARG A 23 -16.79 -12.85 2.45
C ARG A 23 -16.61 -13.41 3.87
N ASP A 24 -15.45 -13.96 4.18
CA ASP A 24 -15.14 -14.55 5.48
C ASP A 24 -13.99 -13.81 6.18
N VAL A 25 -14.33 -13.13 7.27
CA VAL A 25 -13.36 -12.34 8.06
C VAL A 25 -12.30 -13.23 8.70
N LEU A 26 -12.64 -14.45 9.14
CA LEU A 26 -11.67 -15.35 9.76
C LEU A 26 -10.66 -15.83 8.72
N LEU A 27 -11.11 -16.18 7.52
CA LEU A 27 -10.18 -16.51 6.42
C LEU A 27 -9.29 -15.32 6.05
N SER A 28 -9.85 -14.10 6.06
CA SER A 28 -9.05 -12.89 5.82
C SER A 28 -7.98 -12.67 6.89
N TRP A 29 -8.25 -13.00 8.15
CA TRP A 29 -7.35 -12.78 9.30
C TRP A 29 -6.29 -13.86 9.46
N LEU A 30 -6.53 -15.06 8.93
CA LEU A 30 -5.58 -16.18 8.96
C LEU A 30 -4.47 -16.09 7.89
N ARG A 31 -4.48 -15.04 7.06
CA ARG A 31 -3.44 -14.81 6.04
C ARG A 31 -2.13 -14.40 6.70
N GLU A 32 -1.01 -14.69 6.05
CA GLU A 32 0.31 -14.23 6.50
C GLU A 32 0.34 -12.70 6.66
N ASP A 33 1.03 -12.19 7.69
CA ASP A 33 1.02 -10.78 8.07
C ASP A 33 1.22 -9.82 6.89
N MET A 34 2.26 -10.04 6.06
CA MET A 34 2.52 -9.18 4.89
C MET A 34 1.33 -9.14 3.93
N VAL A 35 0.74 -10.31 3.64
CA VAL A 35 -0.40 -10.47 2.74
C VAL A 35 -1.66 -9.85 3.36
N PHE A 36 -1.84 -10.00 4.67
CA PHE A 36 -2.93 -9.39 5.43
C PHE A 36 -2.87 -7.86 5.37
N PHE A 37 -1.72 -7.27 5.70
CA PHE A 37 -1.52 -5.82 5.67
C PHE A 37 -1.61 -5.24 4.25
N ALA A 38 -1.06 -5.93 3.24
CA ALA A 38 -1.17 -5.50 1.85
C ALA A 38 -2.61 -5.52 1.30
N ALA A 39 -3.51 -6.32 1.89
CA ALA A 39 -4.83 -6.58 1.33
C ALA A 39 -6.00 -5.90 2.07
N GLY A 40 -5.73 -4.72 2.62
CA GLY A 40 -6.74 -3.85 3.21
C GLY A 40 -6.53 -3.53 4.68
N ALA A 41 -5.64 -4.22 5.39
CA ALA A 41 -5.27 -3.88 6.76
C ALA A 41 -4.14 -2.81 6.86
N CYS A 42 -3.67 -2.28 5.72
CA CYS A 42 -2.62 -1.24 5.66
C CYS A 42 -2.94 0.00 6.51
N HIS A 43 -4.22 0.40 6.59
CA HIS A 43 -4.66 1.51 7.43
C HIS A 43 -4.39 1.28 8.93
N ILE A 44 -4.40 0.04 9.43
CA ILE A 44 -4.08 -0.28 10.83
C ILE A 44 -2.60 0.01 11.08
N LEU A 45 -1.74 -0.46 10.17
CA LEU A 45 -0.29 -0.28 10.27
C LEU A 45 0.08 1.21 10.25
N THR A 46 -0.52 1.98 9.34
CA THR A 46 -0.19 3.40 9.20
C THR A 46 -0.69 4.24 10.37
N HIS A 47 -1.92 4.00 10.86
CA HIS A 47 -2.41 4.70 12.05
C HIS A 47 -1.60 4.33 13.29
N MET A 48 -1.27 3.05 13.48
CA MET A 48 -0.43 2.62 14.60
C MET A 48 0.95 3.28 14.53
N PHE A 49 1.56 3.39 13.35
CA PHE A 49 2.83 4.07 13.18
C PHE A 49 2.77 5.53 13.65
N LEU A 50 1.76 6.28 13.23
CA LEU A 50 1.60 7.69 13.64
C LEU A 50 1.34 7.83 15.14
N LEU A 51 0.55 6.93 15.74
CA LEU A 51 0.32 6.91 17.18
C LEU A 51 1.60 6.66 17.99
N LEU A 52 2.50 5.83 17.47
CA LEU A 52 3.79 5.53 18.10
C LEU A 52 4.84 6.64 17.91
N HIS A 53 4.67 7.51 16.90
CA HIS A 53 5.61 8.57 16.55
C HIS A 53 4.91 9.96 16.47
N PRO A 54 4.25 10.42 17.55
CA PRO A 54 3.38 11.60 17.50
C PRO A 54 4.11 12.94 17.31
N ASN A 55 5.44 12.97 17.47
CA ASN A 55 6.26 14.17 17.36
C ASN A 55 7.09 14.22 16.06
N GLU A 56 6.96 13.21 15.21
CA GLU A 56 7.66 13.12 13.93
C GLU A 56 6.78 13.70 12.81
N ASP A 57 7.42 14.29 11.81
CA ASP A 57 6.73 14.94 10.68
C ASP A 57 6.41 13.92 9.58
N PHE A 58 5.41 13.08 9.86
CA PHE A 58 4.94 12.03 8.96
C PHE A 58 3.47 12.23 8.59
N ASP A 59 3.19 12.11 7.29
CA ASP A 59 1.84 12.17 6.74
C ASP A 59 1.25 10.78 6.53
N LEU A 60 -0.04 10.62 6.82
CA LEU A 60 -0.81 9.49 6.32
C LEU A 60 -1.21 9.75 4.86
N ILE A 61 -0.76 8.89 3.94
CA ILE A 61 -1.10 8.99 2.53
C ILE A 61 -2.10 7.91 2.15
N TYR A 62 -3.12 8.31 1.40
CA TYR A 62 -4.10 7.43 0.78
C TYR A 62 -4.01 7.51 -0.74
N THR A 63 -3.71 6.39 -1.40
CA THR A 63 -3.85 6.26 -2.85
C THR A 63 -5.24 5.74 -3.16
N LYS A 64 -6.06 6.60 -3.76
CA LYS A 64 -7.45 6.34 -4.08
C LYS A 64 -7.60 6.11 -5.58
N PRO A 65 -7.84 4.87 -6.06
CA PRO A 65 -8.13 4.62 -7.45
C PRO A 65 -9.37 5.38 -7.93
N ILE A 66 -9.31 5.89 -9.14
CA ILE A 66 -10.42 6.60 -9.79
C ILE A 66 -11.40 5.56 -10.37
N ASN A 67 -12.64 5.96 -10.67
CA ASN A 67 -13.65 5.12 -11.33
C ASN A 67 -13.98 3.81 -10.58
N LYS A 68 -13.85 3.80 -9.25
CA LYS A 68 -14.11 2.61 -8.40
C LYS A 68 -13.26 1.38 -8.78
N GLN A 69 -12.09 1.59 -9.37
CA GLN A 69 -11.15 0.51 -9.64
C GLN A 69 -10.48 0.01 -8.34
N PRO A 70 -9.97 -1.23 -8.32
CA PRO A 70 -9.29 -1.77 -7.14
C PRO A 70 -7.88 -1.19 -6.96
N GLY A 71 -7.20 -1.55 -5.87
CA GLY A 71 -5.80 -1.18 -5.62
C GLY A 71 -5.62 0.06 -4.77
N ASN A 72 -6.61 0.35 -3.93
CA ASN A 72 -6.47 1.38 -2.91
C ASN A 72 -5.42 0.96 -1.88
N HIS A 73 -4.59 1.91 -1.43
CA HIS A 73 -3.52 1.63 -0.47
C HIS A 73 -3.28 2.81 0.46
N MET A 74 -2.85 2.54 1.68
CA MET A 74 -2.44 3.55 2.65
C MET A 74 -1.01 3.27 3.12
N TYR A 75 -0.21 4.31 3.20
CA TYR A 75 1.16 4.26 3.72
C TYR A 75 1.47 5.55 4.48
N VAL A 76 2.52 5.53 5.30
CA VAL A 76 3.06 6.73 5.94
C VAL A 76 4.17 7.31 5.06
N SER A 77 4.26 8.62 4.90
CA SER A 77 5.36 9.26 4.17
C SER A 77 5.99 10.42 4.94
N GLY A 78 7.32 10.50 4.90
CA GLY A 78 8.11 11.67 5.32
C GLY A 78 8.58 12.52 4.13
N GLY A 79 7.88 12.44 2.99
CA GLY A 79 8.17 13.16 1.75
C GLY A 79 9.22 12.53 0.83
N THR A 80 10.02 11.58 1.31
CA THR A 80 10.96 10.79 0.49
C THR A 80 10.80 9.29 0.71
N TRP A 81 10.72 8.90 1.98
CA TRP A 81 10.54 7.52 2.40
C TRP A 81 9.07 7.24 2.71
N ALA A 82 8.60 6.09 2.26
CA ALA A 82 7.31 5.53 2.59
C ALA A 82 7.48 4.33 3.53
N PHE A 83 6.58 4.20 4.50
CA PHE A 83 6.44 3.04 5.36
C PHE A 83 5.09 2.36 5.14
N ASP A 84 5.12 1.09 4.77
CA ASP A 84 3.95 0.22 4.65
C ASP A 84 4.32 -1.25 4.94
N PHE A 85 3.56 -2.21 4.42
CA PHE A 85 3.85 -3.64 4.57
C PHE A 85 5.20 -4.05 3.95
N ASN A 86 5.73 -3.29 2.99
CA ASN A 86 7.08 -3.46 2.46
C ASN A 86 8.17 -2.94 3.41
N ARG A 87 7.80 -2.47 4.60
CA ARG A 87 8.66 -1.72 5.53
C ARG A 87 9.02 -0.39 4.88
N TRP A 88 10.29 0.02 4.94
CA TRP A 88 10.76 1.26 4.35
C TRP A 88 11.11 1.09 2.88
N SER A 89 10.55 1.94 2.03
CA SER A 89 10.88 2.06 0.61
C SER A 89 10.89 3.53 0.19
N LEU A 90 11.52 3.85 -0.94
CA LEU A 90 11.36 5.19 -1.50
C LEU A 90 9.92 5.33 -2.01
N GLU A 91 9.27 6.44 -1.67
CA GLU A 91 7.87 6.67 -2.01
C GLU A 91 7.65 6.62 -3.53
N LYS A 92 8.58 7.18 -4.30
CA LYS A 92 8.54 7.14 -5.77
C LYS A 92 8.50 5.71 -6.32
N ASP A 93 9.20 4.77 -5.68
CA ASP A 93 9.33 3.39 -6.16
C ASP A 93 8.09 2.58 -5.75
N LEU A 94 7.58 2.82 -4.53
CA LEU A 94 6.30 2.27 -4.06
C LEU A 94 5.16 2.67 -5.00
N LEU A 95 5.06 3.96 -5.33
CA LEU A 95 4.03 4.47 -6.24
C LEU A 95 4.18 3.88 -7.65
N LYS A 96 5.40 3.85 -8.18
CA LYS A 96 5.69 3.32 -9.52
C LYS A 96 5.32 1.84 -9.66
N VAL A 97 5.66 1.00 -8.67
CA VAL A 97 5.35 -0.43 -8.73
C VAL A 97 3.85 -0.68 -8.64
N ASN A 98 3.17 -0.01 -7.71
CA ASN A 98 1.71 -0.13 -7.59
C ASN A 98 1.00 0.32 -8.86
N GLU A 99 1.38 1.47 -9.42
CA GLU A 99 0.79 1.99 -10.66
C GLU A 99 1.06 1.07 -11.85
N THR A 100 2.29 0.58 -12.00
CA THR A 100 2.67 -0.32 -13.10
C THR A 100 1.87 -1.62 -13.04
N PHE A 101 1.80 -2.24 -11.85
CA PHE A 101 1.06 -3.48 -11.65
C PHE A 101 -0.45 -3.32 -11.86
N ALA A 102 -1.00 -2.17 -11.46
CA ALA A 102 -2.41 -1.87 -11.65
C ALA A 102 -2.74 -1.61 -13.13
N LYS A 103 -1.91 -0.85 -13.85
CA LYS A 103 -2.11 -0.55 -15.29
C LYS A 103 -1.98 -1.78 -16.18
N ASP A 104 -1.12 -2.73 -15.80
CA ASP A 104 -1.02 -4.03 -16.47
C ASP A 104 -2.35 -4.82 -16.45
N ARG A 105 -3.13 -4.71 -15.36
CA ARG A 105 -4.45 -5.37 -15.20
C ARG A 105 -5.62 -4.52 -15.66
N TYR A 106 -5.49 -3.21 -15.51
CA TYR A 106 -6.54 -2.24 -15.72
C TYR A 106 -5.93 -1.06 -16.50
N PRO A 107 -5.92 -1.08 -17.85
CA PRO A 107 -5.16 -0.12 -18.65
C PRO A 107 -5.45 1.36 -18.38
N ASN A 108 -6.69 1.69 -18.00
CA ASN A 108 -7.11 3.05 -17.66
C ASN A 108 -6.97 3.38 -16.17
N TRP A 109 -6.19 2.58 -15.43
CA TRP A 109 -6.01 2.76 -14.00
C TRP A 109 -5.24 4.03 -13.69
N ASN A 110 -5.81 4.80 -12.77
CA ASN A 110 -5.26 6.03 -12.28
C ASN A 110 -5.77 6.26 -10.85
N TYR A 111 -5.10 7.13 -10.10
CA TYR A 111 -5.38 7.35 -8.69
C TYR A 111 -5.16 8.79 -8.27
N GLU A 112 -5.82 9.19 -7.19
CA GLU A 112 -5.51 10.40 -6.45
C GLU A 112 -4.59 10.03 -5.28
N ARG A 113 -3.48 10.75 -5.12
CA ARG A 113 -2.65 10.70 -3.91
C ARG A 113 -3.15 11.75 -2.93
N ILE A 114 -3.76 11.31 -1.84
CA ILE A 114 -4.41 12.19 -0.86
C ILE A 114 -3.61 12.16 0.43
N VAL A 115 -3.23 13.33 0.94
CA VAL A 115 -2.70 13.48 2.30
C VAL A 115 -3.89 13.54 3.26
N ILE A 116 -3.95 12.62 4.21
CA ILE A 116 -4.96 12.58 5.27
C ILE A 116 -4.42 13.35 6.47
N LYS A 117 -5.18 14.34 6.94
CA LYS A 117 -4.85 15.19 8.09
C LYS A 117 -5.74 14.85 9.28
#